data_AF-A0AAV1Q2U3-F1
#
_entry.id   AF-A0AAV1Q2U3-F1
#
_cell.length_a   1.000
_cell.length_b   1.000
_cell.length_c   1.000
_cell.angle_alpha   90.00
_cell.angle_beta   90.00
_cell.angle_gamma   90.00
#
_symmetry.space_group_name_H-M   'P 1'
#
loop_
_entity.id
_entity.type
_entity.pdbx_description
1 polymer ?
#
loop_
_entity_poly.entity_id
_entity_poly.type
_entity_poly.pdbx_seq_one_letter_code
_entity_poly.pdbx_strand_id
1 'polypeptide(L)'
;MKGTTPAKFRELYYRLQRHDPDNAPSDADLRDQLLLGLQEGSLAQALKVYVCRNPDETFAGIRQEALLLASDWGNPKPEVTCASVSNPSLSASTQDASWKETLKREIMEDVRLQMSGLTQELLREIIIIMDIDPAGF
;
A
#
# COMPACT_ATOMS: atom_id res chain seq x y z
N MET A 1 -2.17 -11.71 11.11
CA MET A 1 -2.01 -10.73 10.00
C MET A 1 -0.55 -10.33 9.94
N LYS A 2 0.13 -10.56 8.80
CA LYS A 2 1.59 -10.43 8.68
C LYS A 2 1.97 -8.94 8.64
N GLY A 3 2.51 -8.45 9.76
CA GLY A 3 3.04 -7.11 9.90
C GLY A 3 3.94 -6.75 8.72
N THR A 4 3.74 -5.57 8.18
CA THR A 4 4.65 -5.01 7.18
C THR A 4 5.88 -4.53 7.92
N THR A 5 6.87 -5.43 8.01
CA THR A 5 8.19 -5.14 8.55
C THR A 5 8.87 -4.05 7.71
N PRO A 6 9.82 -3.30 8.28
CA PRO A 6 10.57 -2.24 7.58
C PRO A 6 11.29 -2.69 6.29
N ALA A 7 11.37 -4.01 6.04
CA ALA A 7 11.80 -4.58 4.77
C ALA A 7 10.88 -4.22 3.60
N LYS A 8 9.56 -4.14 3.81
CA LYS A 8 8.60 -3.86 2.74
C LYS A 8 8.64 -2.41 2.25
N PHE A 9 8.95 -1.44 3.11
CA PHE A 9 9.17 -0.05 2.68
C PHE A 9 10.42 0.09 1.82
N ARG A 10 11.49 -0.60 2.20
CA ARG A 10 12.73 -0.64 1.42
C ARG A 10 12.51 -1.29 0.05
N GLU A 11 11.73 -2.36 0.00
CA GLU A 11 11.38 -3.06 -1.24
C GLU A 11 10.50 -2.20 -2.16
N LEU A 12 9.49 -1.51 -1.61
CA LEU A 12 8.68 -0.56 -2.36
C LEU A 12 9.50 0.61 -2.90
N TYR A 13 10.42 1.15 -2.10
CA TYR A 13 11.35 2.20 -2.53
C TYR A 13 12.21 1.76 -3.71
N TYR A 14 12.86 0.60 -3.62
CA TYR A 14 13.67 0.08 -4.72
C TYR A 14 12.84 -0.29 -5.96
N ARG A 15 11.59 -0.72 -5.78
CA ARG A 15 10.68 -0.98 -6.91
C ARG A 15 10.28 0.30 -7.62
N LEU A 16 10.00 1.36 -6.87
CA LEU A 16 9.65 2.67 -7.42
C LEU A 16 10.86 3.29 -8.14
N GLN A 17 12.05 3.26 -7.51
CA GLN A 17 13.30 3.74 -8.09
C GLN A 17 13.69 3.01 -9.39
N ARG A 18 13.31 1.73 -9.54
CA ARG A 18 13.51 0.97 -10.78
C ARG A 18 12.54 1.34 -11.90
N HIS A 19 11.33 1.79 -11.54
CA HIS A 19 10.30 2.14 -12.51
C HIS A 19 10.34 3.61 -12.94
N ASP A 20 10.80 4.50 -12.05
CA ASP A 20 10.87 5.94 -12.30
C ASP A 20 12.06 6.56 -11.55
N PRO A 21 13.28 6.49 -12.11
CA PRO A 21 14.49 6.97 -11.45
C PRO A 21 14.55 8.50 -11.34
N ASP A 22 13.92 9.23 -12.26
CA ASP A 22 13.90 10.70 -12.27
C ASP A 22 12.93 11.30 -11.25
N ASN A 23 11.99 10.48 -10.75
CA ASN A 23 10.93 10.85 -9.80
C ASN A 23 11.06 10.09 -8.47
N ALA A 24 12.19 9.42 -8.26
CA ALA A 24 12.45 8.66 -7.04
C ALA A 24 12.54 9.63 -5.84
N PRO A 25 11.85 9.33 -4.72
CA PRO A 25 11.86 10.21 -3.56
C PRO A 25 13.29 10.36 -3.02
N SER A 26 13.66 11.60 -2.74
CA SER A 26 14.94 11.96 -2.15
C SER A 26 15.00 11.53 -0.68
N ASP A 27 16.20 11.51 -0.11
CA ASP A 27 16.37 11.23 1.32
C ASP A 27 15.59 12.21 2.20
N ALA A 28 15.46 13.47 1.76
CA ALA A 28 14.63 14.49 2.41
C ALA A 28 13.14 14.12 2.38
N ASP A 29 12.63 13.65 1.24
CA ASP A 29 11.23 13.22 1.12
C ASP A 29 10.91 12.05 2.06
N LEU A 30 11.86 11.11 2.20
CA LEU A 30 11.72 9.97 3.11
C LEU A 30 11.72 10.41 4.58
N ARG A 31 12.51 11.42 4.94
CA ARG A 31 12.52 12.00 6.28
C ARG A 31 11.20 12.68 6.61
N ASP A 32 10.70 13.50 5.69
CA ASP A 32 9.44 14.21 5.87
C ASP A 32 8.29 13.22 5.99
N GLN A 33 8.26 12.20 5.13
CA GLN A 33 7.25 11.14 5.20
C GLN A 33 7.31 10.35 6.52
N LEU A 34 8.52 10.10 7.07
CA LEU A 34 8.66 9.47 8.38
C LEU A 34 8.06 10.34 9.48
N LEU A 35 8.37 11.63 9.51
CA LEU A 35 7.88 12.56 10.53
C LEU A 35 6.36 12.76 10.45
N LEU A 36 5.79 12.75 9.24
CA LEU A 36 4.35 12.81 9.01
C LEU A 36 3.64 11.49 9.37
N GLY A 37 4.32 10.36 9.21
CA GLY A 37 3.79 9.03 9.48
C GLY A 37 3.80 8.62 10.96
N LEU A 38 4.43 9.40 11.83
CA LEU A 38 4.46 9.13 13.28
C LEU A 38 3.15 9.57 13.94
N GLN A 39 2.63 8.71 14.82
CA GLN A 39 1.51 9.08 15.68
C GLN A 39 1.90 10.29 16.55
N GLU A 40 0.99 11.26 16.65
CA GLU A 40 1.19 12.43 17.50
C GLU A 40 1.44 12.00 18.95
N GLY A 41 2.55 12.46 19.52
CA GLY A 41 2.99 12.05 20.85
C GLY A 41 4.37 12.61 21.20
N SER A 42 4.84 12.28 22.40
CA SER A 42 6.15 12.72 22.91
C SER A 42 7.30 12.25 22.01
N LEU A 43 7.21 11.04 21.46
CA LEU A 43 8.18 10.48 20.52
C LEU A 43 8.25 11.29 19.22
N ALA A 44 7.11 11.60 18.61
CA ALA A 44 7.06 12.39 17.38
C ALA A 44 7.60 13.82 17.61
N GLN A 45 7.30 14.42 18.76
CA GLN A 45 7.82 15.74 19.12
C GLN A 45 9.33 15.71 19.36
N ALA A 46 9.84 14.70 20.08
CA ALA A 46 11.26 14.54 20.32
C ALA A 46 12.03 14.35 19.01
N LEU A 47 11.50 13.52 18.10
CA LEU A 47 12.13 13.28 16.81
C LEU A 47 12.09 14.53 15.91
N LYS A 48 10.99 15.28 15.90
CA LYS A 48 10.91 16.58 15.19
C LYS A 48 11.96 17.56 15.71
N VAL A 49 12.13 17.66 17.03
CA VAL A 49 13.17 18.52 17.63
C VAL A 49 14.57 18.05 17.24
N TYR A 50 14.82 16.73 17.24
CA TYR A 50 16.09 16.17 16.81
C TYR A 50 16.40 16.50 15.34
N VAL A 51 15.42 16.35 14.44
CA VAL A 51 15.59 16.68 13.02
C VAL A 51 15.82 18.17 12.81
N CYS A 52 15.12 19.05 13.54
CA CYS A 52 15.37 20.49 13.48
C CYS A 52 16.79 20.87 13.94
N ARG A 53 17.39 20.09 14.86
CA ARG A 53 18.76 20.31 15.35
C ARG A 53 19.82 19.71 14.43
N ASN A 54 19.46 18.69 13.66
CA ASN A 54 20.36 17.96 12.77
C ASN A 54 19.78 17.96 11.34
N PRO A 55 19.83 19.11 10.63
CA PRO A 55 19.22 19.24 9.32
C PRO A 55 19.89 18.35 8.26
N ASP A 56 21.17 18.00 8.42
CA ASP A 56 21.94 17.19 7.47
C ASP A 56 21.88 15.68 7.75
N GLU A 57 21.12 15.25 8.78
CA GLU A 57 21.06 13.84 9.17
C GLU A 57 20.33 12.99 8.13
N THR A 58 20.86 11.82 7.80
CA THR A 58 20.20 10.96 6.79
C THR A 58 18.91 10.33 7.32
N PHE A 59 18.01 9.91 6.43
CA PHE A 59 16.84 9.10 6.81
C PHE A 59 17.22 7.90 7.68
N ALA A 60 18.33 7.24 7.37
CA ALA A 60 18.82 6.10 8.15
C ALA A 60 19.20 6.51 9.59
N GLY A 61 19.85 7.66 9.77
CA GLY A 61 20.20 8.21 11.08
C GLY A 61 18.97 8.58 11.90
N ILE A 62 18.03 9.31 11.30
CA ILE A 62 16.76 9.71 11.94
C ILE A 62 15.93 8.49 12.34
N ARG A 63 15.90 7.47 11.48
CA ARG A 63 15.20 6.21 11.80
C ARG A 63 15.85 5.49 12.98
N GLN A 64 17.19 5.47 13.04
CA GLN A 64 17.90 4.85 14.15
C GLN A 64 17.61 5.60 15.46
N GLU A 65 17.62 6.93 15.42
CA GLU A 65 17.24 7.76 16.57
C GLU A 65 15.80 7.49 17.02
N ALA A 66 14.86 7.37 16.08
CA ALA A 66 13.47 7.02 16.40
C ALA A 66 13.35 5.68 17.14
N LEU A 67 14.18 4.69 16.80
CA LEU A 67 14.22 3.40 17.48
C LEU A 67 14.82 3.51 18.89
N LEU A 68 15.86 4.33 19.08
CA LEU A 68 16.48 4.59 20.38
C LEU A 68 15.50 5.31 21.32
N LEU A 69 14.83 6.35 20.81
CA LEU A 69 13.78 7.04 21.54
C LEU A 69 12.59 6.11 21.85
N ALA A 70 12.20 5.22 20.95
CA ALA A 70 11.16 4.24 21.24
C ALA A 70 11.57 3.24 22.34
N SER A 71 12.85 2.87 22.43
CA SER A 71 13.36 1.99 23.48
C SER A 71 13.47 2.68 24.85
N ASP A 72 13.92 3.93 24.89
CA ASP A 72 14.12 4.69 26.13
C ASP A 72 12.81 5.05 26.81
N TRP A 73 11.76 5.28 26.03
CA TRP A 73 10.44 5.66 26.54
C TRP A 73 9.61 4.45 27.00
N GLY A 74 10.20 3.25 26.99
CA GLY A 74 9.60 2.02 27.50
C GLY A 74 8.39 1.61 26.68
N ASN A 75 8.63 0.87 25.59
CA ASN A 75 7.66 0.22 24.70
C ASN A 75 6.19 0.57 25.03
N PRO A 76 5.69 1.77 24.61
CA PRO A 76 4.26 1.88 24.42
C PRO A 76 3.98 0.83 23.36
N LYS A 77 3.40 -0.29 23.81
CA LYS A 77 2.81 -1.33 22.96
C LYS A 77 2.32 -0.62 21.72
N PRO A 78 2.79 -0.97 20.50
CA PRO A 78 2.39 -0.23 19.33
C PRO A 78 0.90 -0.51 19.15
N GLU A 79 0.07 0.34 19.76
CA GLU A 79 -1.22 0.69 19.20
C GLU A 79 -0.84 1.35 17.90
N VAL A 80 -0.65 0.50 16.89
CA VAL A 80 -0.69 0.87 15.48
C VAL A 80 -2.13 1.31 15.24
N THR A 81 -2.51 2.43 15.82
CA THR A 81 -3.60 3.23 15.35
C THR A 81 -2.97 3.97 14.18
N CYS A 82 -2.92 3.29 13.03
CA CYS A 82 -3.01 4.00 11.78
C CYS A 82 -4.18 4.97 11.96
N ALA A 83 -3.90 6.27 12.09
CA ALA A 83 -4.92 7.30 12.06
C ALA A 83 -5.46 7.48 10.62
N SER A 84 -5.69 6.36 9.97
CA SER A 84 -6.43 6.21 8.74
C SER A 84 -7.33 5.01 8.98
N VAL A 85 -8.64 5.29 9.03
CA VAL A 85 -9.76 4.41 9.39
C VAL A 85 -9.71 3.81 10.80
N SER A 86 -10.11 4.58 11.82
CA SER A 86 -11.17 4.19 12.78
C SER A 86 -11.40 5.27 13.83
N ASN A 87 -12.39 6.13 13.60
CA ASN A 87 -13.29 6.57 14.65
C ASN A 87 -14.67 6.76 14.00
N PRO A 88 -15.70 6.06 14.50
CA PRO A 88 -16.93 6.80 14.75
C PRO A 88 -17.50 6.37 16.11
N SER A 89 -17.11 7.11 17.15
CA SER A 89 -18.05 7.34 18.23
C SER A 89 -18.99 8.45 17.78
N LEU A 90 -20.23 8.05 17.50
CA LEU A 90 -21.42 8.90 17.34
C LEU A 90 -21.50 9.72 16.06
N SER A 91 -21.94 9.06 14.98
CA SER A 91 -23.22 9.39 14.34
C SER A 91 -23.44 8.43 13.18
N ALA A 92 -24.65 7.86 13.13
CA ALA A 92 -25.11 7.11 11.97
C ALA A 92 -24.99 8.02 10.73
N SER A 93 -24.09 7.67 9.81
CA SER A 93 -24.21 8.10 8.42
C SER A 93 -24.32 6.86 7.57
N THR A 94 -25.56 6.56 7.20
CA THR A 94 -25.90 5.69 6.07
C THR A 94 -25.41 6.39 4.79
N GLN A 95 -24.11 6.46 4.59
CA GLN A 95 -23.53 7.00 3.36
C GLN A 95 -22.43 6.09 2.85
N ASP A 96 -22.76 5.54 1.68
CA ASP A 96 -21.86 5.09 0.63
C ASP A 96 -21.21 3.70 0.77
N ALA A 97 -22.06 2.68 0.83
CA ALA A 97 -21.70 1.34 0.36
C ALA A 97 -21.54 1.28 -1.19
N SER A 98 -22.02 2.29 -1.93
CA SER A 98 -22.20 2.26 -3.39
C SER A 98 -20.92 1.92 -4.17
N TRP A 99 -19.76 2.39 -3.70
CA TRP A 99 -18.47 2.10 -4.33
C TRP A 99 -18.11 0.61 -4.23
N LYS A 100 -18.49 -0.06 -3.13
CA LYS A 100 -18.26 -1.48 -2.91
C LYS A 100 -19.12 -2.33 -3.85
N GLU A 101 -20.38 -1.94 -4.05
CA GLU A 101 -21.23 -2.62 -5.02
C GLU A 101 -20.77 -2.39 -6.47
N THR A 102 -20.25 -1.19 -6.77
CA THR A 102 -19.72 -0.83 -8.08
C THR A 102 -18.46 -1.63 -8.40
N LEU A 103 -17.48 -1.65 -7.47
CA LEU A 103 -16.26 -2.43 -7.61
C LEU A 103 -16.56 -3.94 -7.73
N LYS A 104 -17.49 -4.46 -6.91
CA LYS A 104 -17.90 -5.87 -7.00
C LYS A 104 -18.49 -6.18 -8.38
N ARG A 105 -19.28 -5.27 -8.96
CA ARG A 105 -19.84 -5.44 -10.30
C ARG A 105 -18.75 -5.44 -11.36
N GLU A 106 -17.81 -4.50 -11.31
CA GLU A 106 -16.69 -4.43 -12.26
C GLU A 106 -15.82 -5.69 -12.23
N ILE A 107 -15.47 -6.17 -11.03
CA ILE A 107 -14.68 -7.41 -10.87
C ILE A 107 -15.45 -8.62 -11.43
N MET A 108 -16.74 -8.74 -11.14
CA MET A 108 -17.55 -9.86 -11.66
C MET A 108 -17.67 -9.82 -13.18
N GLU A 109 -17.79 -8.63 -13.77
CA GLU A 109 -17.87 -8.48 -15.22
C GLU A 109 -16.54 -8.80 -15.91
N ASP A 110 -15.42 -8.37 -15.34
CA ASP A 110 -14.08 -8.71 -15.85
C ASP A 110 -13.83 -10.22 -15.78
N VAL A 111 -14.16 -10.86 -14.65
CA VAL A 111 -14.06 -12.31 -14.50
C VAL A 111 -14.95 -13.04 -15.52
N ARG A 112 -16.17 -12.54 -15.78
CA ARG A 112 -17.07 -13.10 -16.79
C ARG A 112 -16.49 -12.97 -18.20
N LEU A 113 -15.91 -11.81 -18.54
CA LEU A 113 -15.27 -11.56 -19.83
C LEU A 113 -14.08 -12.50 -20.02
N GLN A 114 -13.19 -12.62 -19.03
CA GLN A 114 -12.04 -13.52 -19.10
C GLN A 114 -12.47 -14.99 -19.26
N MET A 115 -13.46 -15.45 -18.48
CA MET A 115 -13.99 -16.82 -18.63
C MET A 115 -14.61 -17.05 -20.02
N SER A 116 -15.32 -16.05 -20.56
CA SER A 116 -15.90 -16.17 -21.91
C SER A 116 -14.83 -16.21 -23.00
N GLY A 117 -13.76 -15.41 -22.87
CA GLY A 117 -12.62 -15.41 -23.79
C GLY A 117 -11.87 -16.74 -23.75
N LEU A 118 -11.59 -17.26 -22.55
CA LEU A 118 -10.96 -18.57 -22.38
C LEU A 118 -11.82 -19.72 -22.96
N THR A 119 -13.14 -19.63 -22.80
CA THR A 119 -14.07 -20.65 -23.34
C THR A 119 -14.12 -20.59 -24.87
N GLN A 120 -14.12 -19.39 -25.45
CA GLN A 120 -14.08 -19.22 -26.91
C GLN A 120 -12.75 -19.69 -27.50
N GLU A 121 -11.63 -19.43 -26.82
CA GLU A 121 -10.31 -19.88 -27.28
C GLU A 121 -10.20 -21.40 -27.21
N LEU A 122 -10.68 -22.04 -26.13
CA LEU A 122 -10.78 -23.50 -26.04
C LEU A 122 -11.64 -24.10 -27.14
N LEU A 123 -12.80 -23.50 -27.44
CA LEU A 123 -13.67 -23.97 -28.53
C LEU A 123 -13.00 -23.80 -29.90
N ARG A 124 -12.32 -22.68 -30.14
CA ARG A 124 -11.55 -22.45 -31.37
C ARG A 124 -10.44 -23.49 -31.50
N GLU A 125 -9.69 -23.76 -30.44
CA GLU A 125 -8.61 -24.73 -30.45
C GLU A 125 -9.13 -26.15 -30.71
N ILE A 126 -10.27 -26.55 -30.12
CA ILE A 126 -10.92 -27.83 -30.40
C ILE A 126 -11.36 -27.92 -31.87
N ILE A 127 -11.97 -26.87 -32.43
CA ILE A 127 -12.39 -26.84 -33.84
C ILE A 127 -11.19 -27.01 -34.78
N ILE A 128 -10.07 -26.33 -34.47
CA ILE A 128 -8.82 -26.45 -35.24
C ILE A 128 -8.22 -27.85 -35.12
N ILE A 129 -8.17 -28.42 -33.91
CA ILE A 129 -7.60 -29.76 -33.67
C ILE A 129 -8.45 -30.85 -34.32
N MET A 130 -9.77 -30.69 -34.35
CA MET A 130 -10.71 -31.69 -34.87
C MET A 130 -11.05 -31.50 -36.36
N ASP A 131 -10.46 -30.51 -37.04
CA ASP A 131 -10.72 -30.17 -38.45
C ASP A 131 -12.22 -30.08 -38.77
N ILE A 132 -13.00 -29.49 -37.85
CA ILE A 132 -14.45 -29.36 -37.98
C ILE A 132 -14.72 -28.15 -38.87
N ASP A 133 -15.20 -28.40 -40.09
CA ASP A 133 -15.57 -27.38 -41.05
C ASP A 133 -16.86 -26.65 -40.58
N PRO A 134 -16.82 -25.36 -40.20
CA PRO A 134 -17.98 -24.66 -39.62
C PRO A 134 -19.08 -24.36 -40.65
N ALA A 135 -18.87 -24.68 -41.93
CA ALA A 135 -19.81 -24.48 -43.04
C ALA A 135 -20.47 -25.79 -43.54
N GLY A 136 -20.27 -26.91 -42.85
CA GLY A 136 -20.84 -28.22 -43.23
C GLY A 136 -22.24 -28.48 -42.68
N PHE A 137 -23.24 -27.74 -43.15
CA PHE A 137 -24.65 -28.14 -43.18
C PHE A 137 -25.27 -27.79 -44.54
#